data_AF-A0A0C9SN90-F1
#
_entry.id   AF-A0A0C9SN90-F1
#
_cell.length_a   1.000
_cell.length_b   1.000
_cell.length_c   1.000
_cell.angle_alpha   90.00
_cell.angle_beta   90.00
_cell.angle_gamma   90.00
#
_symmetry.space_group_name_H-M   'P 1'
#
loop_
_entity.id
_entity.type
_entity.pdbx_description
1 polymer ?
#
loop_
_entity_poly.entity_id
_entity_poly.type
_entity_poly.pdbx_seq_one_letter_code
_entity_poly.pdbx_strand_id
1 'polypeptide(L)'
;QASLHFCSECNNLLYPKADPQRRIMVYACRICQYEEISDNKCVYRNDLLTVTKEQVGVTTDLGADPTLAHSNISCPRCGHEECV
;
A
#
# COMPACT_ATOMS: atom_id res chain seq x y z
N GLN A 1 -9.13 -2.00 -2.92
CA GLN A 1 -8.58 -1.15 -1.84
C GLN A 1 -8.29 0.21 -2.44
N ALA A 2 -8.63 1.32 -1.77
CA ALA A 2 -8.32 2.65 -2.30
C ALA A 2 -6.78 2.83 -2.35
N SER A 3 -6.25 3.10 -3.54
CA SER A 3 -4.83 3.34 -3.82
C SER A 3 -4.61 4.81 -4.15
N LEU A 4 -3.38 5.30 -3.90
CA LEU A 4 -2.96 6.62 -4.39
C LEU A 4 -2.49 6.49 -5.83
N HIS A 5 -2.94 7.41 -6.67
CA HIS A 5 -2.57 7.48 -8.09
C HIS A 5 -1.80 8.77 -8.35
N PHE A 6 -0.75 8.70 -9.16
CA PHE A 6 0.14 9.82 -9.46
C PHE A 6 0.14 10.11 -10.96
N CYS A 7 0.14 11.39 -11.29
CA CYS A 7 0.17 11.85 -12.68
C CYS A 7 1.47 11.45 -13.36
N SER A 8 1.40 10.85 -14.56
CA SER A 8 2.58 10.47 -15.33
C SER A 8 3.38 11.65 -15.88
N GLU A 9 2.77 12.84 -15.98
CA GLU A 9 3.41 14.03 -16.54
C GLU A 9 4.12 14.88 -15.48
N CYS A 10 3.45 15.13 -14.35
CA CYS A 10 3.93 16.08 -13.34
C CYS A 10 4.06 15.50 -11.94
N ASN A 11 3.86 14.18 -11.78
CA ASN A 11 4.00 13.44 -10.53
C ASN A 11 3.17 13.99 -9.36
N ASN A 12 2.11 14.74 -9.65
CA ASN A 12 1.14 15.23 -8.66
C ASN A 12 0.06 14.18 -8.39
N LEU A 13 -0.55 14.25 -7.22
CA LEU A 13 -1.66 13.37 -6.83
C LEU A 13 -2.85 13.51 -7.79
N LEU A 14 -3.39 12.39 -8.25
CA LEU A 14 -4.62 12.36 -9.03
C LEU A 14 -5.85 12.28 -8.13
N TYR A 15 -6.92 12.93 -8.54
CA TYR A 15 -8.18 13.00 -7.80
C TYR A 15 -9.29 12.31 -8.58
N PRO A 16 -10.17 11.56 -7.91
CA PRO A 16 -11.30 10.94 -8.57
C PRO A 16 -12.28 12.00 -9.08
N LYS A 17 -12.69 11.85 -10.33
CA LYS A 17 -13.58 12.74 -11.09
C LYS A 17 -14.56 11.87 -11.87
N ALA A 18 -15.83 12.26 -11.90
CA ALA A 18 -16.84 11.60 -12.71
C ALA A 18 -16.76 12.08 -14.18
N ASP A 19 -16.88 11.17 -15.13
CA ASP A 19 -17.17 11.46 -16.54
C ASP A 19 -18.64 11.10 -16.82
N PRO A 20 -19.55 12.10 -16.88
CA PRO A 20 -20.98 11.85 -17.10
C PRO A 20 -21.32 11.29 -18.48
N GLN A 21 -20.51 11.59 -19.51
CA GLN A 21 -20.80 11.17 -20.89
C GLN A 21 -20.56 9.67 -21.06
N ARG A 22 -19.44 9.19 -20.52
CA ARG A 22 -19.05 7.78 -20.57
C ARG A 22 -19.61 6.97 -19.40
N ARG A 23 -20.13 7.65 -18.36
CA ARG A 23 -20.62 7.06 -17.10
C ARG A 23 -19.55 6.22 -16.39
N ILE A 24 -18.33 6.74 -16.34
CA ILE A 24 -17.18 6.12 -15.68
C ILE A 24 -16.55 7.06 -14.65
N MET A 25 -15.74 6.50 -13.75
CA MET A 25 -14.88 7.26 -12.85
C MET A 25 -13.47 7.31 -13.44
N VAL A 26 -12.87 8.51 -13.48
CA VAL A 26 -11.48 8.73 -13.88
C VAL A 26 -10.70 9.35 -12.73
N TYR A 27 -9.40 9.14 -12.68
CA TYR A 27 -8.46 9.88 -11.85
C TYR A 27 -7.86 11.01 -12.69
N ALA A 28 -8.05 12.26 -12.28
CA ALA A 28 -7.60 13.43 -13.04
C ALA A 28 -6.61 14.27 -12.22
N CYS A 29 -5.62 14.82 -12.91
CA CYS A 29 -4.69 15.77 -12.32
C CYS A 29 -5.37 17.13 -12.14
N ARG A 30 -5.02 17.87 -11.08
CA ARG A 30 -5.47 19.26 -10.91
C ARG A 30 -4.53 20.30 -11.53
N ILE A 31 -3.32 19.87 -11.91
CA ILE A 31 -2.25 20.77 -12.37
C ILE A 31 -2.11 20.73 -13.90
N CYS A 32 -2.38 19.58 -14.53
CA CYS A 32 -2.30 19.38 -15.98
C CYS A 32 -3.57 18.69 -16.50
N GLN A 33 -3.63 18.40 -17.80
CA GLN A 33 -4.80 17.79 -18.45
C GLN A 33 -4.82 16.25 -18.38
N TYR A 34 -3.82 15.64 -17.74
CA TYR A 34 -3.75 14.20 -17.61
C TYR A 34 -4.93 13.62 -16.82
N GLU A 35 -5.52 12.56 -17.37
CA GLU A 35 -6.56 11.75 -16.72
C GLU A 35 -6.42 10.28 -17.10
N GLU A 36 -6.79 9.38 -16.19
CA GLU A 36 -6.73 7.93 -16.37
C GLU A 36 -8.00 7.24 -15.88
N ILE A 37 -8.35 6.11 -16.51
CA ILE A 37 -9.55 5.35 -16.15
C ILE A 37 -9.27 4.52 -14.91
N SER A 38 -10.20 4.53 -13.94
CA SER A 38 -10.10 3.67 -12.76
C SER A 38 -11.00 2.43 -12.90
N ASP A 39 -10.40 1.26 -12.74
CA ASP A 39 -11.14 0.00 -12.61
C ASP A 39 -11.76 -0.16 -11.21
N ASN A 40 -11.12 0.41 -10.19
CA ASN A 40 -11.58 0.34 -8.80
C ASN A 40 -12.43 1.57 -8.45
N LYS A 41 -13.71 1.35 -8.14
CA LYS A 41 -14.68 2.39 -7.78
C LYS A 41 -14.60 2.84 -6.31
N CYS A 42 -13.81 2.16 -5.48
CA CYS A 42 -13.63 2.51 -4.08
C CYS A 42 -12.64 3.68 -3.93
N VAL A 43 -13.17 4.88 -3.69
CA VAL A 43 -12.40 6.13 -3.52
C VAL A 43 -11.81 6.26 -2.11
N TYR A 44 -12.57 5.86 -1.11
CA TYR A 44 -12.19 5.98 0.29
C TYR A 44 -12.70 4.77 1.07
N ARG A 45 -11.87 4.29 2.00
CA ARG A 45 -12.24 3.25 2.95
C ARG A 45 -11.74 3.68 4.32
N ASN A 46 -12.65 3.67 5.29
CA ASN A 46 -12.31 3.86 6.70
C ASN A 46 -12.28 2.49 7.38
N ASP A 47 -11.08 1.98 7.64
CA ASP A 47 -10.88 0.73 8.36
C ASP A 47 -10.75 1.04 9.86
N LEU A 48 -11.83 0.86 10.62
CA LEU A 48 -11.87 1.15 12.08
C LEU A 48 -11.12 0.10 12.91
N LEU A 49 -11.04 -1.12 12.39
CA LEU A 49 -10.28 -2.22 12.96
C LEU A 49 -9.13 -2.50 12.02
N THR A 50 -8.06 -1.72 12.14
CA THR A 50 -6.85 -1.94 11.36
C THR A 50 -6.20 -3.22 11.89
N VAL A 51 -6.53 -4.36 11.30
CA VAL A 51 -5.59 -5.48 11.28
C VAL A 51 -4.50 -5.04 10.33
N THR A 52 -3.59 -4.19 10.80
CA THR A 52 -2.31 -3.99 10.13
C THR A 52 -1.73 -5.38 9.99
N LYS A 53 -1.80 -5.95 8.78
CA LYS A 53 -0.75 -6.87 8.38
C LYS A 53 0.49 -6.02 8.52
N GLU A 54 1.22 -6.20 9.62
CA GLU A 54 2.48 -5.54 9.86
C GLU A 54 3.25 -5.67 8.55
N GLN A 55 3.41 -4.54 7.87
CA GLN A 55 4.07 -4.55 6.60
C GLN A 55 5.53 -4.67 6.98
N VAL A 56 5.99 -5.93 7.01
CA VAL A 56 7.34 -6.29 7.44
C VAL A 56 8.29 -5.36 6.70
N GLY A 57 8.94 -4.48 7.46
CA GLY A 57 9.91 -3.54 6.91
C GLY A 57 11.13 -4.30 6.37
N VAL A 58 12.21 -3.57 6.12
CA VAL A 58 13.50 -4.22 5.87
C VAL A 58 13.96 -4.83 7.20
N THR A 59 13.95 -6.15 7.30
CA THR A 59 14.28 -6.91 8.54
C THR A 59 15.65 -7.57 8.50
N THR A 60 16.47 -7.28 7.49
CA THR A 60 17.78 -7.92 7.31
C THR A 60 18.71 -7.73 8.50
N ASP A 61 18.58 -6.62 9.21
CA ASP A 61 19.50 -6.25 10.30
C ASP A 61 18.96 -6.62 11.70
N LEU A 62 17.73 -7.13 11.80
CA LEU A 62 17.14 -7.49 13.09
C LEU A 62 17.91 -8.62 13.77
N GLY A 63 18.45 -9.58 13.01
CA GLY A 63 19.21 -10.70 13.57
C GLY A 63 20.54 -10.29 14.23
N ALA A 64 21.03 -9.09 13.99
CA ALA A 64 22.26 -8.57 14.60
C ALA A 64 22.00 -7.72 15.84
N ASP A 65 20.73 -7.39 16.15
CA ASP A 65 20.38 -6.53 17.27
C ASP A 65 20.42 -7.32 18.59
N PRO A 66 21.41 -7.08 19.48
CA PRO A 66 21.53 -7.80 20.74
C PRO A 66 20.42 -7.45 21.75
N THR A 67 19.57 -6.46 21.45
CA THR A 67 18.47 -6.04 22.31
C THR A 67 17.16 -6.79 22.04
N LEU A 68 17.07 -7.52 20.93
CA LEU A 68 15.91 -8.36 20.61
C LEU A 68 15.99 -9.71 21.33
N ALA A 69 14.84 -10.23 21.73
CA ALA A 69 14.75 -11.49 22.44
C ALA A 69 14.77 -12.66 21.46
N HIS A 70 15.63 -13.64 21.68
CA HIS A 70 15.63 -14.88 20.90
C HIS A 70 14.66 -15.91 21.50
N SER A 71 13.98 -16.66 20.65
CA SER A 71 13.10 -17.76 21.05
C SER A 71 13.41 -19.02 20.24
N ASN A 72 13.39 -20.18 20.91
CA ASN A 72 13.66 -21.48 20.30
C ASN A 72 12.41 -22.03 19.58
N ILE A 73 11.71 -21.18 18.83
CA ILE A 73 10.53 -21.55 18.07
C ILE A 73 10.98 -21.93 16.66
N SER A 74 10.62 -23.14 16.21
CA SER A 74 10.97 -23.59 14.86
C SER A 74 10.22 -22.77 13.80
N CYS A 75 10.97 -22.16 12.88
CA CYS A 75 10.40 -21.39 11.79
C CYS A 75 9.56 -22.28 10.86
N PRO A 76 8.28 -21.95 10.60
CA PRO A 76 7.40 -22.79 9.77
C PRO A 76 7.82 -22.87 8.29
N ARG A 77 8.78 -22.03 7.85
CA ARG A 77 9.29 -22.02 6.47
C ARG A 77 10.62 -22.76 6.31
N CYS A 78 11.58 -22.56 7.21
CA CYS A 78 12.94 -23.11 7.07
C CYS A 78 13.36 -24.06 8.20
N GLY A 79 12.58 -24.19 9.27
CA GLY A 79 12.83 -25.11 10.37
C GLY A 79 13.89 -24.69 11.39
N HIS A 80 14.64 -23.60 11.15
CA HIS A 80 15.61 -23.08 12.11
C HIS A 80 14.93 -22.60 13.41
N GLU A 81 15.64 -22.74 14.52
CA GLU A 81 15.16 -22.39 15.87
C GLU A 81 15.66 -21.03 16.36
N GLU A 82 16.49 -20.33 15.58
CA GLU A 82 17.00 -18.99 15.91
C GLU A 82 15.99 -17.91 15.47
N CYS A 83 14.83 -17.87 16.14
CA CYS A 83 13.81 -16.86 15.88
C CYS A 83 14.09 -15.62 16.73
N VAL A 84 14.30 -14.50 16.04
CA VAL A 84 14.36 -13.13 16.60
C VAL A 84 12.99 -12.47 16.44
#